data_AF-A0A957FRU3-F1
#
_entry.id   AF-A0A957FRU3-F1
#
_cell.length_a   1.000
_cell.length_b   1.000
_cell.length_c   1.000
_cell.angle_alpha   90.00
_cell.angle_beta   90.00
_cell.angle_gamma   90.00
#
_symmetry.space_group_name_H-M   'P 1'
#
loop_
_entity.id
_entity.type
_entity.pdbx_description
1 polymer ?
#
loop_
_entity_poly.entity_id
_entity_poly.type
_entity_poly.pdbx_seq_one_letter_code
_entity_poly.pdbx_strand_id
1 'polypeptide(L)'
;MTTDPTPPPAFEEVWIFEGEGPRSGDFAASLIHLYRAEVTRTNVWRQRLDTTTNWAVLTTGAALTFAFGNPTNSHLVIIMDTL
;
A
#
# COMPACT_ATOMS: atom_id res chain seq x y z
N MET A 1 -13.57 -52.17 -7.59
CA MET A 1 -13.88 -50.80 -7.13
C MET A 1 -13.47 -50.70 -5.68
N THR A 2 -12.26 -50.21 -5.41
CA THR A 2 -11.73 -49.93 -4.08
C THR A 2 -10.56 -48.96 -4.25
N THR A 3 -10.43 -48.04 -3.32
CA THR A 3 -10.02 -46.63 -3.49
C THR A 3 -8.52 -46.44 -3.68
N ASP A 4 -8.16 -45.74 -4.76
CA ASP A 4 -6.86 -45.08 -4.90
C ASP A 4 -6.68 -44.05 -3.76
N PRO A 5 -5.61 -44.09 -2.95
CA PRO A 5 -5.37 -43.06 -1.96
C PRO A 5 -4.92 -41.79 -2.68
N THR A 6 -5.88 -41.00 -3.15
CA THR A 6 -5.60 -39.62 -3.56
C THR A 6 -4.90 -38.92 -2.41
N PRO A 7 -3.71 -38.33 -2.63
CA PRO A 7 -2.99 -37.58 -1.60
C PRO A 7 -3.93 -36.54 -0.97
N PRO A 8 -3.81 -36.29 0.35
CA PRO A 8 -4.52 -35.18 0.96
C PRO A 8 -4.22 -33.91 0.15
N PRO A 9 -5.23 -33.06 -0.07
CA PRO A 9 -5.06 -31.94 -0.98
C PRO A 9 -3.93 -31.04 -0.46
N ALA A 10 -3.06 -30.59 -1.37
CA ALA A 10 -1.74 -30.00 -1.12
C ALA A 10 -1.65 -28.79 -0.16
N PHE A 11 -2.77 -28.32 0.40
CA PHE A 11 -2.82 -27.21 1.35
C PHE A 11 -2.25 -27.58 2.74
N GLU A 12 -2.20 -28.87 3.09
CA GLU A 12 -1.68 -29.36 4.38
C GLU A 12 -0.15 -29.49 4.41
N GLU A 13 0.52 -29.58 3.26
CA GLU A 13 1.97 -29.85 3.20
C GLU A 13 2.81 -28.59 3.41
N VAL A 14 2.29 -27.40 3.08
CA VAL A 14 3.04 -26.13 3.11
C VAL A 14 3.41 -25.68 4.52
N TRP A 15 2.64 -26.09 5.52
CA TRP A 15 2.80 -25.62 6.90
C TRP A 15 3.50 -26.62 7.81
N ILE A 16 4.00 -27.73 7.27
CA ILE A 16 4.78 -28.72 8.03
C ILE A 16 6.25 -28.35 7.90
N PHE A 17 6.85 -27.85 8.99
CA PHE A 17 8.28 -27.58 9.04
C PHE A 17 8.94 -28.74 9.77
N GLU A 18 9.88 -29.43 9.10
CA GLU A 18 10.64 -30.55 9.69
C GLU A 18 9.76 -31.70 10.24
N GLY A 19 8.59 -31.93 9.64
CA GLY A 19 7.65 -32.99 10.05
C GLY A 19 6.76 -32.61 11.24
N GLU A 20 6.96 -31.43 11.84
CA GLU A 20 6.12 -30.91 12.92
C GLU A 20 5.21 -29.77 12.41
N GLY A 21 3.91 -29.89 12.71
CA GLY A 21 2.96 -28.81 12.47
C GLY A 21 3.14 -27.69 13.50
N PRO A 22 2.88 -26.41 13.14
CA PRO A 22 3.01 -25.31 14.07
C PRO A 22 2.03 -25.48 15.23
N ARG A 23 2.47 -25.16 16.46
CA ARG A 23 1.55 -25.04 17.59
C ARG A 23 0.51 -23.98 17.25
N SER A 24 -0.74 -24.20 17.65
CA SER A 24 -1.85 -23.29 17.31
C SER A 24 -1.58 -21.82 17.68
N GLY A 25 -0.89 -21.57 18.79
CA GLY A 25 -0.45 -20.23 19.21
C GLY A 25 0.63 -19.62 18.32
N ASP A 26 1.59 -20.42 17.85
CA ASP A 26 2.72 -19.95 17.02
C ASP A 26 2.27 -19.64 15.59
N PHE A 27 1.35 -20.44 15.05
CA PHE A 27 0.72 -20.18 13.75
C PHE A 27 -0.13 -18.90 13.76
N ALA A 28 -0.93 -18.70 14.82
CA ALA A 28 -1.72 -17.48 14.97
C ALA A 28 -0.81 -16.24 15.08
N ALA A 29 0.29 -16.34 15.82
CA ALA A 29 1.25 -15.24 15.94
C ALA A 29 1.93 -14.90 14.60
N SER A 30 2.38 -15.89 13.83
CA SER A 30 3.01 -15.66 12.53
C SER A 30 2.05 -15.00 11.53
N LEU A 31 0.79 -15.43 11.50
CA LEU A 31 -0.27 -14.80 10.70
C LEU A 31 -0.54 -13.35 11.13
N ILE A 32 -0.60 -13.07 12.44
CA ILE A 32 -0.80 -11.71 12.95
C ILE A 32 0.37 -10.80 12.54
N HIS A 33 1.61 -11.29 12.65
CA HIS A 33 2.78 -10.54 12.23
C HIS A 33 2.80 -10.30 10.71
N LEU A 34 2.45 -11.31 9.91
CA LEU A 34 2.32 -11.19 8.46
C LEU A 34 1.25 -10.15 8.10
N TYR A 35 0.07 -10.23 8.70
CA TYR A 35 -1.02 -9.29 8.46
C TYR A 35 -0.60 -7.85 8.80
N ARG A 36 0.05 -7.65 9.96
CA ARG A 36 0.54 -6.32 10.36
C ARG A 36 1.57 -5.79 9.37
N ALA A 37 2.49 -6.63 8.91
CA ALA A 37 3.50 -6.24 7.92
C ALA A 37 2.86 -5.84 6.58
N GLU A 38 1.86 -6.58 6.12
CA GLU A 38 1.16 -6.30 4.86
C GLU A 38 0.35 -4.99 4.92
N VAL A 39 -0.34 -4.75 6.04
CA VAL A 39 -1.02 -3.48 6.30
C VAL A 39 -0.01 -2.32 6.30
N THR A 40 1.13 -2.47 6.96
CA THR A 40 2.19 -1.44 6.95
C THR A 40 2.70 -1.19 5.54
N ARG A 41 2.97 -2.23 4.73
CA ARG A 41 3.44 -2.07 3.34
C ARG A 41 2.41 -1.31 2.50
N THR A 42 1.13 -1.67 2.62
CA THR A 42 0.02 -1.01 1.91
C THR A 42 -0.08 0.46 2.31
N ASN A 43 0.03 0.77 3.60
CA ASN A 43 0.03 2.15 4.10
C ASN A 43 1.21 2.96 3.56
N VAL A 44 2.42 2.39 3.51
CA VAL A 44 3.60 3.07 2.96
C VAL A 44 3.42 3.41 1.48
N TRP A 45 2.87 2.47 0.69
CA TRP A 45 2.58 2.73 -0.73
C TRP A 45 1.55 3.85 -0.90
N ARG A 46 0.48 3.87 -0.09
CA ARG A 46 -0.50 4.97 -0.09
C ARG A 46 0.13 6.31 0.27
N GLN A 47 0.91 6.37 1.35
CA GLN A 47 1.57 7.61 1.78
C GLN A 47 2.48 8.21 0.71
N ARG A 48 3.26 7.35 0.01
CA ARG A 48 4.13 7.80 -1.08
C ARG A 48 3.32 8.39 -2.24
N LEU A 49 2.19 7.77 -2.58
CA LEU A 49 1.28 8.24 -3.62
C LEU A 49 0.59 9.56 -3.25
N ASP A 50 0.16 9.68 -1.99
CA ASP A 50 -0.57 10.87 -1.51
C ASP A 50 0.35 12.08 -1.30
N THR A 51 1.64 11.86 -1.01
CA THR A 51 2.58 12.96 -0.70
C THR A 51 2.76 13.93 -1.87
N THR A 52 2.95 13.43 -3.09
CA THR A 52 3.15 14.30 -4.28
C THR A 52 1.88 15.06 -4.65
N THR A 53 0.71 14.43 -4.51
CA THR A 53 -0.58 15.08 -4.79
C THR A 53 -0.89 16.16 -3.76
N ASN A 54 -0.58 15.93 -2.48
CA ASN A 54 -0.73 16.95 -1.44
C ASN A 54 0.14 18.17 -1.74
N TRP A 55 1.39 17.99 -2.16
CA TRP A 55 2.26 19.09 -2.57
C TRP A 55 1.77 19.80 -3.83
N ALA A 56 1.31 19.06 -4.84
CA ALA A 56 0.76 19.64 -6.05
C ALA A 56 -0.46 20.52 -5.77
N VAL A 57 -1.40 20.05 -4.93
CA VAL A 57 -2.59 20.86 -4.56
C VAL A 57 -2.19 22.15 -3.83
N LEU A 58 -1.19 22.07 -2.95
CA LEU A 58 -0.68 23.24 -2.24
C LEU A 58 -0.03 24.25 -3.18
N THR A 59 0.81 23.82 -4.13
CA THR A 59 1.47 24.72 -5.09
C THR A 59 0.45 25.34 -6.05
N THR A 60 -0.50 24.55 -6.56
CA THR A 60 -1.56 25.05 -7.43
C THR A 60 -2.44 26.08 -6.72
N GLY A 61 -2.83 25.83 -5.47
CA GLY A 61 -3.58 26.79 -4.66
C GLY A 61 -2.80 28.10 -4.46
N ALA A 62 -1.50 28.01 -4.19
CA ALA A 62 -0.63 29.18 -4.05
C ALA A 62 -0.47 29.95 -5.37
N ALA A 63 -0.27 29.24 -6.48
CA ALA A 63 -0.16 29.81 -7.82
C ALA A 63 -1.43 30.58 -8.22
N LEU A 64 -2.61 29.99 -7.99
CA LEU A 64 -3.90 30.64 -8.24
C LEU A 64 -4.08 31.90 -7.37
N THR A 65 -3.76 31.80 -6.08
CA THR A 65 -3.85 32.94 -5.15
C THR A 65 -2.95 34.09 -5.60
N PHE A 66 -1.72 33.78 -6.02
CA PHE A 66 -0.79 34.79 -6.53
C PHE A 66 -1.27 35.39 -7.85
N ALA A 67 -1.69 34.56 -8.81
CA ALA A 67 -2.09 35.02 -10.14
C ALA A 67 -3.33 35.94 -10.11
N PHE A 68 -4.27 35.71 -9.19
CA PHE A 68 -5.51 36.48 -9.09
C PHE A 68 -5.55 37.51 -7.94
N GLY A 69 -4.56 37.50 -7.04
CA GLY A 69 -4.53 38.41 -5.88
C GLY A 69 -4.27 39.88 -6.22
N ASN A 70 -3.74 40.18 -7.42
CA ASN A 70 -3.54 41.55 -7.90
C ASN A 70 -3.62 41.58 -9.45
N PRO A 71 -4.35 42.53 -10.06
CA PRO A 71 -4.46 42.66 -11.52
C PRO A 71 -3.13 42.97 -12.24
N THR A 72 -2.08 43.34 -11.50
CA THR A 72 -0.73 43.60 -12.03
C THR A 72 0.16 42.34 -12.04
N ASN A 73 -0.29 41.23 -11.42
CA ASN A 73 0.50 40.00 -11.35
C ASN A 73 0.49 39.25 -12.68
N SER A 74 1.64 38.66 -13.02
CA SER A 74 1.76 37.88 -14.26
C SER A 74 1.03 36.54 -14.14
N HIS A 75 0.02 36.33 -14.97
CA HIS A 75 -0.70 35.05 -15.08
C HIS A 75 0.17 33.91 -15.63
N LEU A 76 1.40 34.18 -16.09
CA LEU A 76 2.38 33.17 -16.52
C LEU A 76 2.71 32.16 -15.40
N VAL A 77 2.53 32.54 -14.14
CA VAL A 77 2.68 31.65 -12.98
C VAL A 77 1.78 30.41 -13.08
N ILE A 78 0.60 30.51 -13.70
CA ILE A 78 -0.29 29.35 -13.89
C ILE A 78 0.31 28.36 -14.87
N ILE A 79 0.92 28.82 -15.96
CA ILE A 79 1.55 27.94 -16.97
C ILE A 79 2.74 27.19 -16.34
N MET A 80 3.52 27.87 -15.48
CA MET A 80 4.67 27.27 -14.78
C MET A 80 4.27 26.23 -13.73
N ASP A 81 3.10 26.35 -13.10
CA ASP A 81 2.58 25.34 -12.16
C ASP A 81 2.06 24.08 -12.87
N THR A 82 1.60 24.22 -14.11
CA THR A 82 1.06 23.11 -14.92
C THR A 82 2.08 22.33 -15.75
N LEU A 83 3.29 22.88 -15.96
CA LEU A 83 4.31 22.34 -16.86
C LEU A 83 5.35 21.46 -16.13
#